data_AF-A0A2T4D2D0-F1
#
_entry.id   AF-A0A2T4D2D0-F1
#
_cell.length_a   1.000
_cell.length_b   1.000
_cell.length_c   1.000
_cell.angle_alpha   90.00
_cell.angle_beta   90.00
_cell.angle_gamma   90.00
#
_symmetry.space_group_name_H-M   'P 1'
#
loop_
_entity.id
_entity.type
_entity.pdbx_description
1 polymer ?
#
loop_
_entity_poly.entity_id
_entity_poly.type
_entity_poly.pdbx_seq_one_letter_code
_entity_poly.pdbx_strand_id
1 'polypeptide(L)'
;MAIHTNTSAVYLCTNQELQVEAREEGFDFIFGTDVANNELSFLFESKFEPYQEYSRTDIKGIDLVLKLGDSFIRALEVKLTVIPDNTTANDRESDWGT
;
A
#
# COMPACT_ATOMS: atom_id res chain seq x y z
N MET A 1 16.04 16.60 -11.98
CA MET A 1 16.63 17.29 -10.82
C MET A 1 15.64 17.13 -9.67
N ALA A 2 15.99 16.25 -8.72
CA ALA A 2 15.39 15.89 -7.40
C ALA A 2 13.84 15.83 -7.29
N ILE A 3 13.25 14.80 -6.67
CA ILE A 3 13.50 14.39 -5.28
C ILE A 3 13.30 12.86 -5.15
N HIS A 4 14.37 12.10 -4.94
CA HIS A 4 14.23 10.84 -4.21
C HIS A 4 14.06 11.24 -2.74
N THR A 5 12.82 11.40 -2.31
CA THR A 5 12.57 11.39 -0.88
C THR A 5 12.86 9.97 -0.43
N ASN A 6 13.86 9.80 0.43
CA ASN A 6 14.17 8.55 1.12
C ASN A 6 13.04 8.22 2.10
N THR A 7 11.82 8.06 1.58
CA THR A 7 10.61 7.90 2.36
C THR A 7 10.47 6.42 2.63
N SER A 8 10.82 6.01 3.85
CA SER A 8 10.43 4.71 4.39
C SER A 8 8.93 4.72 4.70
N ALA A 9 8.29 3.56 4.53
CA ALA A 9 6.94 3.31 5.00
C ALA A 9 7.02 2.68 6.41
N VAL A 10 6.11 3.08 7.30
CA VAL A 10 5.90 2.36 8.56
C VAL A 10 5.10 1.10 8.25
N TYR A 11 5.77 -0.05 8.32
CA TYR A 11 5.19 -1.36 8.11
C TYR A 11 4.87 -2.01 9.46
N LEU A 12 3.59 -2.30 9.68
CA LEU A 12 3.13 -3.02 10.87
C LEU A 12 3.13 -4.52 10.58
N CYS A 13 3.79 -5.30 11.42
CA CYS A 13 3.86 -6.76 11.28
C CYS A 13 3.85 -7.45 12.64
N THR A 14 3.74 -8.78 12.63
CA THR A 14 3.86 -9.60 13.84
C THR A 14 5.26 -10.19 13.96
N ASN A 15 5.85 -10.14 15.17
CA ASN A 15 7.08 -10.86 15.48
C ASN A 15 6.84 -12.38 15.66
N GLN A 16 7.88 -13.12 16.05
CA GLN A 16 7.81 -14.58 16.23
C GLN A 16 6.89 -14.98 17.39
N GLU A 17 6.68 -14.07 18.34
CA GLU A 17 5.78 -14.19 19.48
C GLU A 17 4.35 -13.71 19.17
N LEU A 18 4.03 -13.40 17.91
CA LEU A 18 2.73 -12.90 17.45
C LEU A 18 2.34 -11.52 18.01
N GLN A 19 3.32 -10.74 18.45
CA GLN A 19 3.10 -9.37 18.92
C GLN A 19 3.26 -8.38 17.78
N VAL A 20 2.43 -7.35 17.75
CA VAL A 20 2.51 -6.27 16.74
C VAL A 20 3.75 -5.43 17.00
N GLU A 21 4.52 -5.19 15.94
CA GLU A 21 5.63 -4.25 15.93
C GLU A 21 5.60 -3.39 14.66
N ALA A 22 6.19 -2.21 14.77
CA ALA A 22 6.37 -1.29 13.67
C ALA A 22 7.82 -1.34 13.18
N ARG A 23 8.00 -1.45 11.86
CA ARG A 23 9.29 -1.40 11.19
C ARG A 23 9.28 -0.32 10.12
N GLU A 24 10.44 0.21 9.78
CA GLU A 24 10.60 1.07 8.61
C GLU A 24 11.06 0.21 7.43
N GLU A 25 10.30 0.26 6.34
CA GLU A 25 10.59 -0.50 5.12
C GLU A 25 10.67 0.44 3.91
N GLY A 26 11.56 0.13 2.98
CA GLY A 26 11.66 0.85 1.71
C GLY A 26 10.53 0.50 0.75
N PHE A 27 10.26 1.36 -0.23
CA PHE A 27 9.21 1.09 -1.21
C PHE A 27 9.50 -0.10 -2.12
N ASP A 28 10.76 -0.50 -2.29
CA ASP A 28 11.09 -1.74 -3.00
C ASP A 28 10.49 -2.97 -2.28
N PHE A 29 10.54 -2.96 -0.93
CA PHE A 29 9.86 -3.98 -0.13
C PHE A 29 8.33 -3.88 -0.25
N ILE A 30 7.78 -2.65 -0.22
CA ILE A 30 6.32 -2.40 -0.30
C ILE A 30 5.75 -2.72 -1.69
N PHE A 31 6.51 -2.51 -2.75
CA PHE A 31 6.14 -2.85 -4.13
C PHE A 31 6.49 -4.31 -4.46
N GLY A 32 7.43 -4.90 -3.72
CA GLY A 32 7.86 -6.29 -3.91
C GLY A 32 8.86 -6.46 -5.07
N THR A 33 9.57 -5.41 -5.43
CA THR A 33 10.56 -5.40 -6.52
C THR A 33 11.52 -4.22 -6.34
N ASP A 34 12.76 -4.40 -6.76
CA ASP A 34 13.82 -3.39 -6.85
C ASP A 34 13.95 -2.79 -8.27
N VAL A 35 13.08 -3.20 -9.19
CA VAL A 35 13.03 -2.67 -10.56
C VAL A 35 12.60 -1.20 -10.55
N ALA A 36 13.20 -0.41 -11.44
CA ALA A 36 12.92 1.01 -11.52
C ALA A 36 11.45 1.30 -11.86
N ASN A 37 10.86 2.31 -11.22
CA ASN A 37 9.43 2.65 -11.39
C ASN A 37 9.00 2.89 -12.84
N ASN A 38 9.90 3.35 -13.72
CA ASN A 38 9.60 3.59 -15.13
C ASN A 38 9.49 2.30 -15.96
N GLU A 39 9.92 1.16 -15.42
CA GLU A 39 9.74 -0.17 -16.01
C GLU A 39 8.50 -0.88 -15.48
N LEU A 40 7.91 -0.36 -14.39
CA LEU A 40 6.70 -0.88 -13.78
C LEU A 40 5.45 -0.25 -14.39
N SER A 41 4.38 -1.05 -14.49
CA SER A 41 3.03 -0.57 -14.78
C SER A 41 2.24 -0.47 -13.48
N PHE A 42 1.75 0.74 -13.19
CA PHE A 42 0.87 1.03 -12.06
C PHE A 42 -0.57 1.10 -12.56
N LEU A 43 -1.34 0.04 -12.28
CA LEU A 43 -2.71 -0.11 -12.75
C LEU A 43 -3.68 0.16 -11.61
N PHE A 44 -4.36 1.29 -11.65
CA PHE A 44 -5.33 1.69 -10.63
C PHE A 44 -6.69 1.01 -10.84
N GLU A 45 -7.42 0.73 -9.76
CA GLU A 45 -8.77 0.15 -9.79
C GLU A 45 -8.88 -1.10 -10.68
N SER A 46 -7.82 -1.89 -10.70
CA SER A 46 -7.61 -2.99 -11.65
C SER A 46 -7.65 -4.34 -10.94
N LYS A 47 -8.03 -5.39 -11.66
CA LYS A 47 -8.07 -6.74 -11.10
C LYS A 47 -6.65 -7.30 -10.96
N PHE A 48 -6.33 -7.82 -9.79
CA PHE A 48 -5.20 -8.72 -9.65
C PHE A 48 -5.64 -10.12 -10.06
N GLU A 49 -5.63 -10.38 -11.38
CA GLU A 49 -6.08 -11.63 -12.01
C GLU A 49 -5.57 -12.92 -11.33
N PRO A 50 -4.35 -12.99 -10.76
CA PRO A 50 -3.92 -14.20 -10.04
C PRO A 50 -4.85 -14.60 -8.88
N TYR A 51 -5.66 -13.70 -8.32
CA TYR A 51 -6.63 -14.06 -7.27
C TYR A 51 -7.93 -14.66 -7.80
N GLN A 52 -8.18 -14.61 -9.10
CA GLN A 52 -9.43 -15.11 -9.68
C GLN A 52 -9.60 -16.62 -9.46
N GLU A 53 -8.52 -17.39 -9.40
CA GLU A 53 -8.58 -18.83 -9.14
C GLU A 53 -9.16 -19.18 -7.76
N TYR A 54 -9.08 -18.26 -6.79
CA TYR A 54 -9.59 -18.45 -5.43
C TYR A 54 -11.03 -17.96 -5.25
N SER A 55 -11.63 -17.36 -6.28
CA SER A 55 -13.00 -16.85 -6.26
C SER A 55 -13.88 -17.61 -7.24
N ARG A 56 -15.09 -18.01 -6.81
CA ARG A 56 -16.11 -18.60 -7.70
C ARG A 56 -16.79 -17.56 -8.58
N THR A 57 -16.72 -16.30 -8.20
CA THR A 57 -17.30 -15.17 -8.93
C THR A 57 -16.19 -14.26 -9.47
N ASP A 58 -16.54 -13.40 -10.42
CA ASP A 58 -15.63 -12.38 -10.90
C ASP A 58 -15.09 -11.52 -9.75
N ILE A 59 -13.76 -11.41 -9.65
CA ILE A 59 -13.12 -10.57 -8.64
C ILE A 59 -13.24 -9.10 -9.02
N LYS A 60 -13.27 -8.22 -8.02
CA LYS A 60 -13.32 -6.78 -8.24
C LYS A 60 -11.92 -6.19 -8.40
N GLY A 61 -11.88 -4.94 -8.86
CA GLY A 61 -10.66 -4.15 -8.87
C GLY A 61 -10.12 -3.95 -7.44
N ILE A 62 -8.81 -3.77 -7.37
CA ILE A 62 -8.06 -3.36 -6.18
C ILE A 62 -7.49 -1.97 -6.48
N ASP A 63 -7.33 -1.14 -5.44
CA ASP A 63 -6.92 0.26 -5.57
C ASP A 63 -5.66 0.42 -6.46
N LEU A 64 -4.64 -0.44 -6.29
CA LEU A 64 -3.43 -0.46 -7.09
C LEU A 64 -2.89 -1.88 -7.38
N VAL A 65 -2.59 -2.16 -8.65
CA VAL A 65 -1.90 -3.37 -9.11
C VAL A 65 -0.59 -3.01 -9.81
N LEU A 66 0.50 -3.66 -9.40
CA LEU A 66 1.83 -3.50 -10.00
C LEU A 66 2.12 -4.65 -10.93
N LYS A 67 2.59 -4.34 -12.15
CA LYS A 67 3.09 -5.31 -13.13
C LYS A 67 4.47 -4.96 -13.64
N LEU A 68 5.22 -5.99 -14.03
CA LEU A 68 6.42 -5.88 -14.86
C LEU A 68 6.16 -6.62 -16.17
N GLY A 69 5.96 -5.87 -17.25
CA GLY A 69 5.42 -6.42 -18.49
C GLY A 69 4.08 -7.13 -18.24
N ASP A 70 3.99 -8.41 -18.60
CA ASP A 70 2.78 -9.21 -18.39
C ASP A 70 2.67 -9.84 -17.00
N SER A 71 3.75 -9.83 -16.21
CA SER A 71 3.81 -10.45 -14.89
C SER A 71 3.20 -9.57 -13.81
N PHE A 72 2.34 -10.16 -12.98
CA PHE A 72 1.78 -9.53 -11.78
C PHE A 72 2.78 -9.58 -10.63
N ILE A 73 3.07 -8.43 -10.01
CA ILE A 73 4.02 -8.31 -8.92
C ILE A 73 3.30 -8.22 -7.58
N ARG A 74 2.35 -7.29 -7.46
CA ARG A 74 1.67 -7.03 -6.19
C ARG A 74 0.32 -6.35 -6.38
N ALA A 75 -0.60 -6.63 -5.48
CA ALA A 75 -1.83 -5.88 -5.28
C ALA A 75 -1.75 -5.10 -3.97
N LEU A 76 -2.12 -3.82 -3.99
CA LEU A 76 -2.09 -2.93 -2.84
C LEU A 76 -3.45 -2.23 -2.70
N GLU A 77 -4.05 -2.36 -1.52
CA GLU A 77 -5.19 -1.55 -1.11
C GLU A 77 -4.65 -0.28 -0.45
N VAL A 78 -5.17 0.89 -0.85
CA VAL A 78 -4.72 2.19 -0.36
C VAL A 78 -5.86 2.84 0.39
N LYS A 79 -5.67 3.03 1.69
CA LYS A 79 -6.63 3.71 2.55
C LYS A 79 -6.00 4.98 3.10
N LEU A 80 -6.69 6.09 2.87
CA LEU A 80 -6.34 7.35 3.52
C LEU A 80 -6.82 7.25 4.97
N THR A 81 -5.87 7.15 5.89
CA THR A 81 -6.18 7.36 7.30
C THR A 81 -6.39 8.85 7.50
N VAL A 82 -7.57 9.23 7.97
CA VAL A 82 -7.86 10.62 8.33
C VAL A 82 -6.99 10.96 9.54
N ILE A 83 -5.95 11.77 9.31
CA ILE A 83 -5.43 12.68 10.33
C ILE A 83 -6.43 13.85 10.39
N PRO A 84 -6.70 14.43 11.57
CA PRO A 84 -7.58 15.59 11.69
C PRO A 84 -7.24 16.63 10.62
N ASP A 85 -8.28 17.09 9.92
CA ASP A 85 -8.15 18.16 8.93
C ASP A 85 -7.77 19.48 9.61
N ASN A 86 -7.47 20.54 8.83
CA ASN A 86 -7.06 21.83 9.38
C ASN A 86 -8.08 22.42 10.38
N THR A 87 -9.33 21.96 10.36
CA THR A 87 -10.36 22.36 11.32
C THR A 87 -10.30 21.60 12.64
N THR A 88 -9.77 20.38 12.66
CA THR A 88 -9.71 19.50 13.85
C THR A 88 -8.28 19.23 14.33
N ALA A 89 -7.25 19.68 13.62
CA ALA A 89 -5.84 19.37 13.89
C ALA A 89 -5.32 19.90 15.24
N ASN A 90 -5.99 20.91 15.80
CA ASN A 90 -5.69 21.47 17.12
C ASN A 90 -6.63 20.95 18.22
N ASP A 91 -7.64 20.15 17.86
CA ASP A 91 -8.53 19.56 18.85
C ASP A 91 -7.80 18.44 19.59
N ARG A 92 -8.32 18.05 20.75
CA ARG A 92 -7.77 16.90 21.49
C ARG A 92 -8.01 15.65 20.65
N GLU A 93 -7.09 14.70 20.71
CA GLU A 93 -7.20 13.43 19.95
C GLU A 93 -8.52 12.68 20.19
N SER A 94 -9.11 12.82 21.39
CA SER A 94 -10.45 12.30 21.71
C SER A 94 -11.59 12.87 20.87
N ASP A 95 -11.35 13.99 20.20
CA ASP A 95 -12.33 14.81 19.50
C ASP A 95 -12.14 14.70 17.96
N TRP A 96 -11.17 13.91 17.47
CA TRP A 96 -10.84 13.73 16.04
C TRP A 96 -11.81 12.80 15.27
N GLY A 97 -12.89 12.33 15.90
CA GLY A 97 -13.87 11.49 15.22
C GLY A 97 -15.10 11.13 16.06
N THR A 98 -16.27 11.55 15.57
CA THR A 98 -17.54 10.80 15.67
C THR A 98 -17.89 10.25 14.31
#